data_AF-A0A838PQ93-F1
#
_entry.id   AF-A0A838PQ93-F1
#
_cell.length_a   1.000
_cell.length_b   1.000
_cell.length_c   1.000
_cell.angle_alpha   90.00
_cell.angle_beta   90.00
_cell.angle_gamma   90.00
#
_symmetry.space_group_name_H-M   'P 1'
#
loop_
_entity.id
_entity.type
_entity.pdbx_description
1 polymer ?
#
loop_
_entity_poly.entity_id
_entity_poly.type
_entity_poly.pdbx_seq_one_letter_code
_entity_poly.pdbx_strand_id
1 'polypeptide(L)'
;MDRVREIADAVLYEGYVLWPYRRSAMKNHQRWTFGGVHPSGWSESHPDDAATMQTEVLVEGEPDAKVAVSVRFLHVVQREVARRTADGELELVDALTVGEERHLAWDEAAEREFVGPQMRLDAFVEPHVLKIDIPAERREEPLHHPDGAPAGALVRSWEPLAGSIEITAHGLREGLHRLTVRIENATPWRGATREAAMRRTFCSTHTVVEASGAELVSLTDPPEGLRADAEACRNRGTWPVLAGEEGDRSTILSSPIILSDYPEIAPESPGDLFDGGEIDGMLVLNILALTDEEKAEMRDSDPKTREILERTEALSNEELMSLHGAVRDLRVVR
;
A
#
# COMPACT_ATOMS: atom_id res chain seq x y z
N MET A 1 7.11 17.55 5.26
CA MET A 1 6.18 16.41 5.20
C MET A 1 6.72 15.35 6.14
N ASP A 2 5.87 14.46 6.63
CA ASP A 2 6.29 13.37 7.49
C ASP A 2 7.04 12.32 6.65
N ARG A 3 8.34 12.16 6.88
CA ARG A 3 9.23 11.26 6.13
C ARG A 3 8.75 9.81 6.18
N VAL A 4 8.15 9.39 7.30
CA VAL A 4 7.60 8.04 7.45
C VAL A 4 6.43 7.85 6.48
N ARG A 5 5.58 8.88 6.35
CA ARG A 5 4.45 8.86 5.43
C ARG A 5 4.89 8.75 3.97
N GLU A 6 5.94 9.47 3.57
CA GLU A 6 6.47 9.40 2.20
C GLU A 6 6.96 7.98 1.86
N ILE A 7 7.71 7.34 2.76
CA ILE A 7 8.13 5.94 2.56
C ILE A 7 6.92 5.02 2.53
N ALA A 8 6.00 5.16 3.49
CA ALA A 8 4.81 4.33 3.56
C ALA A 8 3.97 4.46 2.29
N ASP A 9 3.84 5.66 1.71
CA ASP A 9 3.15 5.89 0.44
C ASP A 9 3.85 5.18 -0.71
N ALA A 10 5.17 5.31 -0.81
CA ALA A 10 5.95 4.67 -1.88
C ALA A 10 5.83 3.14 -1.88
N VAL A 11 5.99 2.51 -0.70
CA VAL A 11 5.95 1.05 -0.59
C VAL A 11 4.51 0.50 -0.54
N LEU A 12 3.50 1.33 -0.23
CA LEU A 12 2.10 0.91 -0.27
C LEU A 12 1.65 0.49 -1.67
N TYR A 13 2.18 1.15 -2.70
CA TYR A 13 1.89 0.85 -4.09
C TYR A 13 2.92 -0.09 -4.74
N GLU A 14 3.92 -0.55 -4.01
CA GLU A 14 4.86 -1.54 -4.51
C GLU A 14 4.11 -2.85 -4.83
N GLY A 15 4.16 -3.27 -6.09
CA GLY A 15 3.38 -4.42 -6.58
C GLY A 15 1.89 -4.12 -6.90
N TYR A 16 1.46 -2.85 -6.87
CA TYR A 16 0.12 -2.43 -7.31
C TYR A 16 -0.05 -2.55 -8.84
N VAL A 17 0.80 -1.84 -9.58
CA VAL A 17 0.95 -1.97 -11.03
C VAL A 17 2.42 -2.21 -11.29
N LEU A 18 2.73 -3.32 -11.96
CA LEU A 18 4.10 -3.70 -12.28
C LEU A 18 4.51 -3.12 -13.63
N TRP A 19 5.78 -2.76 -13.75
CA TRP A 19 6.34 -2.36 -15.04
C TRP A 19 6.20 -3.49 -16.08
N PRO A 20 5.67 -3.22 -17.29
CA PRO A 20 5.28 -1.91 -17.84
C PRO A 20 3.87 -1.46 -17.41
N TYR A 21 3.75 -0.23 -16.90
CA TYR A 21 2.59 0.35 -16.21
C TYR A 21 1.34 0.59 -17.09
N ARG A 22 0.86 -0.47 -17.75
CA ARG A 22 -0.27 -0.44 -18.67
C ARG A 22 -1.19 -1.64 -18.45
N ARG A 23 -2.48 -1.46 -18.76
CA ARG A 23 -3.53 -2.49 -18.61
C ARG A 23 -3.21 -3.76 -19.42
N SER A 24 -2.71 -3.62 -20.64
CA SER A 24 -2.40 -4.73 -21.55
C SER A 24 -1.20 -5.58 -21.14
N ALA A 25 -0.38 -5.15 -20.17
CA ALA A 25 0.77 -5.91 -19.73
C ALA A 25 0.34 -7.15 -18.95
N MET A 26 0.80 -8.34 -19.37
CA MET A 26 0.41 -9.61 -18.74
C MET A 26 0.65 -9.65 -17.22
N LYS A 27 1.71 -8.99 -16.73
CA LYS A 27 2.01 -8.89 -15.29
C LYS A 27 0.93 -8.14 -14.52
N ASN A 28 0.25 -7.20 -15.16
CA ASN A 28 -0.82 -6.38 -14.58
C ASN A 28 -2.21 -7.03 -14.66
N HIS A 29 -2.30 -8.23 -15.24
CA HIS A 29 -3.51 -9.05 -15.11
C HIS A 29 -3.62 -9.66 -13.69
N GLN A 30 -2.51 -9.77 -12.96
CA GLN A 30 -2.48 -10.24 -11.57
C GLN A 30 -1.83 -9.17 -10.69
N ARG A 31 -2.65 -8.34 -10.07
CA ARG A 31 -2.23 -7.21 -9.23
C ARG A 31 -2.25 -7.57 -7.74
N TRP A 32 -1.56 -6.76 -6.94
CA TRP A 32 -1.48 -6.86 -5.47
C TRP A 32 -0.85 -8.18 -5.02
N THR A 33 0.39 -8.39 -5.42
CA THR A 33 1.12 -9.65 -5.17
C THR A 33 1.61 -9.81 -3.73
N PHE A 34 1.67 -8.72 -2.96
CA PHE A 34 2.24 -8.71 -1.61
C PHE A 34 1.28 -8.08 -0.59
N GLY A 35 1.32 -8.60 0.65
CA GLY A 35 0.60 -8.03 1.80
C GLY A 35 -0.93 -8.11 1.74
N GLY A 36 -1.50 -9.02 0.94
CA GLY A 36 -2.94 -9.26 0.91
C GLY A 36 -3.43 -9.95 2.18
N VAL A 37 -4.42 -9.36 2.86
CA VAL A 37 -5.18 -10.02 3.93
C VAL A 37 -6.56 -10.36 3.40
N HIS A 38 -6.77 -11.62 3.05
CA HIS A 38 -7.92 -12.12 2.29
C HIS A 38 -9.11 -12.50 3.19
N PRO A 39 -10.33 -12.54 2.66
CA PRO A 39 -11.49 -13.03 3.43
C PRO A 39 -11.23 -14.45 3.98
N SER A 40 -11.55 -14.68 5.25
CA SER A 40 -11.31 -15.99 5.90
C SER A 40 -11.87 -17.19 5.13
N GLY A 41 -13.09 -17.08 4.59
CA GLY A 41 -13.70 -18.14 3.78
C GLY A 41 -12.99 -18.40 2.44
N TRP A 42 -12.21 -17.45 1.91
CA TRP A 42 -11.35 -17.68 0.75
C TRP A 42 -10.11 -18.47 1.17
N SER A 43 -9.45 -18.02 2.23
CA SER A 43 -8.23 -18.61 2.78
C SER A 43 -8.38 -20.06 3.24
N GLU A 44 -9.58 -20.47 3.68
CA GLU A 44 -9.90 -21.88 3.99
C GLU A 44 -9.64 -22.84 2.83
N SER A 45 -9.78 -22.36 1.59
CA SER A 45 -9.50 -23.14 0.38
C SER A 45 -8.18 -22.78 -0.30
N HIS A 46 -7.55 -21.67 0.09
CA HIS A 46 -6.33 -21.11 -0.47
C HIS A 46 -5.39 -20.70 0.67
N PRO A 47 -4.71 -21.66 1.32
CA PRO A 47 -3.92 -21.40 2.53
C PRO A 47 -2.72 -20.46 2.31
N ASP A 48 -2.28 -20.28 1.07
CA ASP A 48 -1.24 -19.32 0.70
C ASP A 48 -1.75 -17.85 0.74
N ASP A 49 -3.07 -17.65 0.59
CA ASP A 49 -3.73 -16.35 0.68
C ASP A 49 -4.22 -16.14 2.12
N ALA A 50 -3.36 -15.65 3.00
CA ALA A 50 -3.64 -15.56 4.43
C ALA A 50 -4.81 -14.60 4.77
N ALA A 51 -5.63 -14.98 5.75
CA ALA A 51 -6.71 -14.14 6.28
C ALA A 51 -6.26 -13.18 7.40
N THR A 52 -4.99 -13.28 7.79
CA THR A 52 -4.42 -12.54 8.92
C THR A 52 -3.01 -12.07 8.62
N MET A 53 -2.66 -10.89 9.11
CA MET A 53 -1.29 -10.37 9.17
C MET A 53 -0.92 -10.10 10.63
N GLN A 54 0.34 -10.30 10.99
CA GLN A 54 0.82 -10.07 12.36
C GLN A 54 2.15 -9.33 12.36
N THR A 55 2.20 -8.24 13.13
CA THR A 55 3.40 -7.48 13.45
C THR A 55 3.69 -7.61 14.94
N GLU A 56 4.88 -8.05 15.31
CA GLU A 56 5.42 -8.02 16.67
C GLU A 56 6.64 -7.12 16.71
N VAL A 57 6.66 -6.18 17.65
CA VAL A 57 7.78 -5.25 17.88
C VAL A 57 8.12 -5.20 19.36
N LEU A 58 9.36 -4.83 19.67
CA LEU A 58 9.79 -4.59 21.04
C LEU A 58 9.74 -3.10 21.35
N VAL A 59 9.29 -2.79 22.57
CA VAL A 59 9.14 -1.43 23.10
C VAL A 59 9.92 -1.35 24.41
N GLU A 60 10.96 -0.52 24.44
CA GLU A 60 11.72 -0.15 25.64
C GLU A 60 11.08 1.08 26.28
N GLY A 61 10.47 0.92 27.45
CA GLY A 61 9.79 1.99 28.16
C GLY A 61 8.97 1.51 29.35
N GLU A 62 8.55 2.46 30.18
CA GLU A 62 7.68 2.18 31.32
C GLU A 62 6.25 1.83 30.88
N PRO A 63 5.46 1.11 31.69
CA PRO A 63 4.09 0.72 31.32
C PRO A 63 3.13 1.90 31.04
N ASP A 64 3.46 3.11 31.48
CA ASP A 64 2.70 4.34 31.22
C ASP A 64 3.15 5.09 29.96
N ALA A 65 4.23 4.64 29.30
CA ALA A 65 4.61 5.11 27.97
C ALA A 65 3.49 4.84 26.98
N LYS A 66 3.42 5.67 25.93
CA LYS A 66 2.29 5.68 25.01
C LYS A 66 2.66 5.11 23.66
N VAL A 67 1.74 4.37 23.06
CA VAL A 67 1.83 3.85 21.70
C VAL A 67 0.56 4.19 20.93
N ALA A 68 0.71 4.56 19.66
CA ALA A 68 -0.35 4.62 18.67
C ALA A 68 -0.07 3.58 17.57
N VAL A 69 -1.14 2.98 17.05
CA VAL A 69 -1.07 2.01 15.95
C VAL A 69 -1.98 2.49 14.85
N SER A 70 -1.42 2.60 13.64
CA SER A 70 -2.17 2.93 12.44
C SER A 70 -2.05 1.81 11.42
N VAL A 71 -3.12 1.51 10.69
CA VAL A 71 -3.13 0.49 9.65
C VAL A 71 -3.58 1.12 8.35
N ARG A 72 -2.82 0.84 7.28
CA ARG A 72 -3.10 1.32 5.92
C ARG A 72 -3.17 0.16 4.95
N PHE A 73 -4.04 0.25 3.96
CA PHE A 73 -4.15 -0.73 2.90
C PHE A 73 -4.82 -0.12 1.67
N LEU A 74 -4.63 -0.77 0.53
CA LEU A 74 -5.35 -0.49 -0.70
C LEU A 74 -6.66 -1.30 -0.74
N HIS A 75 -7.72 -0.65 -1.18
CA HIS A 75 -9.03 -1.23 -1.44
C HIS A 75 -9.33 -1.14 -2.93
N VAL A 76 -9.64 -2.26 -3.55
CA VAL A 76 -10.01 -2.33 -4.97
C VAL A 76 -11.32 -1.56 -5.22
N VAL A 77 -11.26 -0.61 -6.15
CA VAL A 77 -12.42 0.13 -6.66
C VAL A 77 -12.59 -0.21 -8.12
N GLN A 78 -13.67 -0.91 -8.47
CA GLN A 78 -13.98 -1.18 -9.87
C GLN A 78 -14.47 0.11 -10.54
N ARG A 79 -13.77 0.58 -11.58
CA ARG A 79 -14.23 1.62 -12.49
C ARG A 79 -14.76 0.98 -13.77
N GLU A 80 -16.05 1.12 -13.98
CA GLU A 80 -16.72 0.77 -15.23
C GLU A 80 -17.01 2.03 -16.04
N VAL A 81 -17.10 1.88 -17.36
CA VAL A 81 -17.43 2.96 -18.28
C VAL A 81 -18.74 2.62 -18.95
N ALA A 82 -19.69 3.55 -18.93
CA ALA A 82 -20.98 3.38 -19.60
C ALA A 82 -21.13 4.41 -20.72
N ARG A 83 -21.45 3.95 -21.93
CA ARG A 83 -21.82 4.80 -23.06
C ARG A 83 -23.31 5.09 -23.02
N ARG A 84 -23.71 6.32 -23.33
CA ARG A 84 -25.10 6.65 -23.56
C ARG A 84 -25.55 6.22 -24.95
N THR A 85 -26.58 5.37 -25.02
CA THR A 85 -27.18 4.91 -26.28
C THR A 85 -28.12 5.97 -26.88
N ALA A 86 -28.53 5.79 -28.13
CA ALA A 86 -29.47 6.70 -28.80
C ALA A 86 -30.83 6.81 -28.07
N ASP A 87 -31.24 5.76 -27.36
CA ASP A 87 -32.47 5.71 -26.57
C ASP A 87 -32.30 6.34 -25.18
N GLY A 88 -31.09 6.78 -24.82
CA GLY A 88 -30.77 7.44 -23.56
C GLY A 88 -30.36 6.49 -22.42
N GLU A 89 -30.35 5.17 -22.66
CA GLU A 89 -29.90 4.14 -21.72
C GLU A 89 -28.36 4.12 -21.61
N LEU A 90 -27.86 3.66 -20.47
CA LEU A 90 -26.43 3.46 -20.23
C LEU A 90 -26.04 2.00 -20.53
N GLU A 91 -25.12 1.82 -21.47
CA GLU A 91 -24.54 0.52 -21.85
C GLU A 91 -23.09 0.44 -21.38
N LEU A 92 -22.74 -0.59 -20.60
CA LEU A 92 -21.37 -0.82 -20.15
C LEU A 92 -20.46 -1.17 -21.33
N VAL A 93 -19.32 -0.50 -21.41
CA VAL A 93 -18.31 -0.66 -22.46
C VAL A 93 -16.90 -0.69 -21.85
N ASP A 94 -15.97 -1.38 -22.51
CA ASP A 94 -14.57 -1.41 -22.07
C ASP A 94 -13.86 -0.04 -22.19
N ALA A 95 -14.33 0.81 -23.11
CA ALA A 95 -13.77 2.12 -23.38
C ALA A 95 -14.80 3.10 -23.97
N LEU A 96 -14.68 4.37 -23.61
CA LEU A 96 -15.44 5.48 -24.18
C LEU A 96 -14.52 6.68 -24.40
N THR A 97 -14.52 7.23 -25.63
CA THR A 97 -13.84 8.48 -25.93
C THR A 97 -14.83 9.63 -25.89
N VAL A 98 -14.52 10.67 -25.10
CA VAL A 98 -15.32 11.87 -24.93
C VAL A 98 -14.43 13.08 -25.21
N GLY A 99 -14.62 13.70 -26.38
CA GLY A 99 -13.69 14.73 -26.85
C GLY A 99 -12.32 14.11 -27.17
N GLU A 100 -11.27 14.63 -26.56
CA GLU A 100 -9.89 14.12 -26.70
C GLU A 100 -9.54 13.08 -25.62
N GLU A 101 -10.37 12.92 -24.59
CA GLU A 101 -10.12 12.02 -23.48
C GLU A 101 -10.70 10.63 -23.76
N ARG A 102 -9.92 9.58 -23.46
CA ARG A 102 -10.36 8.19 -23.52
C ARG A 102 -10.46 7.64 -22.10
N HIS A 103 -11.65 7.17 -21.75
CA HIS A 103 -11.92 6.52 -20.48
C HIS A 103 -11.93 5.00 -20.66
N LEU A 104 -11.23 4.29 -19.78
CA LEU A 104 -11.14 2.82 -19.80
C LEU A 104 -11.77 2.20 -18.56
N ALA A 105 -12.45 1.08 -18.72
CA ALA A 105 -12.83 0.23 -17.57
C ALA A 105 -11.56 -0.37 -16.94
N TRP A 106 -11.44 -0.29 -15.62
CA TRP A 106 -10.22 -0.64 -14.86
C TRP A 106 -10.55 -0.79 -13.37
N ASP A 107 -9.81 -1.63 -12.62
CA ASP A 107 -9.89 -1.53 -11.15
C ASP A 107 -8.85 -0.54 -10.65
N GLU A 108 -9.27 0.51 -9.97
CA GLU A 108 -8.43 1.47 -9.27
C GLU A 108 -8.10 0.96 -7.85
N ALA A 109 -7.11 1.56 -7.21
CA ALA A 109 -6.83 1.40 -5.79
C ALA A 109 -7.25 2.66 -5.03
N ALA A 110 -8.05 2.47 -3.99
CA ALA A 110 -8.34 3.50 -3.00
C ALA A 110 -7.58 3.22 -1.71
N GLU A 111 -6.82 4.19 -1.24
CA GLU A 111 -6.14 4.12 0.06
C GLU A 111 -7.16 4.17 1.20
N ARG A 112 -7.01 3.27 2.18
CA ARG A 112 -7.78 3.26 3.41
C ARG A 112 -6.80 3.33 4.58
N GLU A 113 -7.14 4.16 5.56
CA GLU A 113 -6.32 4.40 6.73
C GLU A 113 -7.20 4.35 7.99
N PHE A 114 -6.74 3.60 8.98
CA PHE A 114 -7.32 3.50 10.30
C PHE A 114 -6.29 3.92 11.33
N VAL A 115 -6.51 5.07 11.96
CA VAL A 115 -5.63 5.61 13.00
C VAL A 115 -6.18 5.23 14.37
N GLY A 116 -5.44 4.41 15.11
CA GLY A 116 -5.76 4.08 16.48
C GLY A 116 -5.47 5.23 17.44
N PRO A 117 -6.12 5.28 18.62
CA PRO A 117 -5.81 6.28 19.63
C PRO A 117 -4.41 6.03 20.23
N GLN A 118 -3.76 7.11 20.65
CA GLN A 118 -2.53 7.00 21.44
C GLN A 118 -2.89 6.58 22.88
N MET A 119 -2.45 5.38 23.28
CA MET A 119 -2.79 4.76 24.56
C MET A 119 -1.54 4.30 25.30
N ARG A 120 -1.66 4.12 26.63
CA ARG A 120 -0.57 3.58 27.45
C ARG A 120 -0.32 2.11 27.13
N LEU A 121 0.93 1.66 27.24
CA LEU A 121 1.28 0.25 27.04
C LEU A 121 0.48 -0.69 27.94
N ASP A 122 0.29 -0.32 29.21
CA ASP A 122 -0.49 -1.12 30.16
C ASP A 122 -2.00 -1.21 29.84
N ALA A 123 -2.51 -0.37 28.95
CA ALA A 123 -3.87 -0.48 28.45
C ALA A 123 -4.05 -1.66 27.47
N PHE A 124 -2.95 -2.24 26.97
CA PHE A 124 -2.95 -3.34 26.02
C PHE A 124 -2.63 -4.70 26.67
N VAL A 125 -2.64 -4.80 28.01
CA VAL A 125 -2.50 -6.10 28.70
C VAL A 125 -3.63 -7.05 28.30
N GLU A 126 -4.85 -6.51 28.20
CA GLU A 126 -5.98 -7.18 27.55
C GLU A 126 -6.05 -6.73 26.08
N PRO A 127 -6.48 -7.61 25.15
CA PRO A 127 -6.58 -7.25 23.74
C PRO A 127 -7.48 -6.03 23.50
N HIS A 128 -6.90 -5.00 22.89
CA HIS A 128 -7.65 -3.84 22.41
C HIS A 128 -8.00 -4.05 20.94
N VAL A 129 -9.30 -4.04 20.60
CA VAL A 129 -9.78 -4.36 19.26
C VAL A 129 -10.45 -3.16 18.61
N LEU A 130 -9.88 -2.69 17.50
CA LEU A 130 -10.48 -1.71 16.60
C LEU A 130 -11.19 -2.44 15.45
N LYS A 131 -12.39 -1.99 15.09
CA LYS A 131 -13.17 -2.57 14.00
C LYS A 131 -12.92 -1.82 12.70
N ILE A 132 -12.72 -2.59 11.63
CA ILE A 132 -12.77 -2.10 10.25
C ILE A 132 -14.16 -2.44 9.72
N ASP A 133 -14.92 -1.43 9.31
CA ASP A 133 -16.22 -1.60 8.64
C ASP A 133 -16.35 -0.53 7.55
N ILE A 134 -16.23 -0.97 6.30
CA ILE A 134 -16.37 -0.13 5.11
C ILE A 134 -17.57 -0.67 4.33
N PRO A 135 -18.67 0.10 4.21
CA PRO A 135 -19.82 -0.34 3.44
C PRO A 135 -19.50 -0.36 1.94
N ALA A 136 -20.22 -1.21 1.21
CA ALA A 136 -20.23 -1.17 -0.23
C ALA A 136 -20.78 0.18 -0.71
N GLU A 137 -20.19 0.72 -1.77
CA GLU A 137 -20.68 1.95 -2.37
C GLU A 137 -20.60 1.86 -3.89
N ARG A 138 -21.51 2.56 -4.56
CA ARG A 138 -21.49 2.79 -6.00
C ARG A 138 -21.70 4.28 -6.25
N ARG A 139 -20.78 4.90 -6.97
CA ARG A 139 -20.81 6.31 -7.38
C ARG A 139 -20.82 6.39 -8.89
N GLU A 140 -21.59 7.34 -9.40
CA GLU A 140 -21.72 7.59 -10.83
C GLU A 140 -21.33 9.03 -11.13
N GLU A 141 -20.44 9.20 -12.11
CA GLU A 141 -19.93 10.48 -12.57
C GLU A 141 -20.32 10.66 -14.04
N PRO A 142 -21.26 11.58 -14.35
CA PRO A 142 -21.71 11.81 -15.72
C PRO A 142 -20.60 12.37 -16.62
N LEU A 143 -20.47 11.82 -17.82
CA LEU A 143 -19.57 12.30 -18.86
C LEU A 143 -20.34 13.09 -19.91
N HIS A 144 -19.80 14.25 -20.29
CA HIS A 144 -20.37 15.13 -21.31
C HIS A 144 -19.34 15.43 -22.38
N HIS A 145 -19.78 15.47 -23.64
CA HIS A 145 -18.98 15.98 -24.75
C HIS A 145 -18.64 17.47 -24.54
N PRO A 146 -17.61 18.00 -25.23
CA PRO A 146 -17.22 19.42 -25.11
C PRO A 146 -18.33 20.42 -25.42
N ASP A 147 -19.35 20.01 -26.19
CA ASP A 147 -20.54 20.80 -26.50
C ASP A 147 -21.64 20.72 -25.43
N GLY A 148 -21.40 19.98 -24.34
CA GLY A 148 -22.33 19.77 -23.22
C GLY A 148 -23.33 18.63 -23.45
N ALA A 149 -23.29 17.92 -24.58
CA ALA A 149 -24.17 16.78 -24.81
C ALA A 149 -23.77 15.59 -23.90
N PRO A 150 -24.73 14.82 -23.35
CA PRO A 150 -24.42 13.67 -22.50
C PRO A 150 -23.77 12.55 -23.32
N ALA A 151 -22.58 12.11 -22.92
CA ALA A 151 -21.80 11.08 -23.61
C ALA A 151 -21.92 9.70 -22.93
N GLY A 152 -22.05 9.68 -21.61
CA GLY A 152 -21.99 8.45 -20.81
C GLY A 152 -21.80 8.72 -19.33
N ALA A 153 -21.22 7.76 -18.61
CA ALA A 153 -20.84 7.90 -17.21
C ALA A 153 -19.64 7.02 -16.84
N LEU A 154 -18.85 7.46 -15.86
CA LEU A 154 -17.96 6.58 -15.10
C LEU A 154 -18.72 6.06 -13.88
N VAL A 155 -18.64 4.75 -13.65
CA VAL A 155 -19.23 4.12 -12.48
C VAL A 155 -18.11 3.55 -11.64
N ARG A 156 -17.95 4.05 -10.42
CA ARG A 156 -16.99 3.51 -9.45
C ARG A 156 -17.74 2.77 -8.36
N SER A 157 -17.39 1.52 -8.13
CA SER A 157 -17.97 0.71 -7.06
C SER A 157 -16.92 -0.10 -6.33
N TRP A 158 -17.16 -0.34 -5.05
CA TRP A 158 -16.34 -1.24 -4.24
C TRP A 158 -17.20 -2.13 -3.35
N GLU A 159 -16.66 -3.30 -3.04
CA GLU A 159 -17.28 -4.27 -2.16
C GLU A 159 -17.15 -3.85 -0.69
N PRO A 160 -17.99 -4.36 0.22
CA PRO A 160 -17.83 -4.05 1.63
C PRO A 160 -16.59 -4.77 2.18
N LEU A 161 -15.93 -4.13 3.15
CA LEU A 161 -14.84 -4.73 3.89
C LEU A 161 -15.15 -4.72 5.38
N ALA A 162 -14.94 -5.87 6.03
CA ALA A 162 -15.07 -6.02 7.48
C ALA A 162 -13.84 -6.72 8.05
N GLY A 163 -13.34 -6.23 9.18
CA GLY A 163 -12.17 -6.81 9.84
C GLY A 163 -11.90 -6.22 11.21
N SER A 164 -10.74 -6.55 11.75
CA SER A 164 -10.30 -6.06 13.05
C SER A 164 -8.80 -5.85 13.10
N ILE A 165 -8.40 -4.87 13.91
CA ILE A 165 -7.03 -4.63 14.34
C ILE A 165 -6.99 -4.91 15.84
N GLU A 166 -6.35 -6.00 16.24
CA GLU A 166 -6.15 -6.37 17.63
C GLU A 166 -4.75 -5.98 18.07
N ILE A 167 -4.65 -5.27 19.20
CA ILE A 167 -3.40 -4.77 19.77
C ILE A 167 -3.25 -5.35 21.17
N THR A 168 -2.12 -6.00 21.44
CA THR A 168 -1.75 -6.54 22.76
C THR A 168 -0.33 -6.16 23.11
N ALA A 169 -0.04 -5.96 24.40
CA ALA A 169 1.30 -5.70 24.91
C ALA A 169 1.60 -6.66 26.06
N HIS A 170 2.67 -7.44 25.91
CA HIS A 170 3.14 -8.37 26.93
C HIS A 170 4.47 -7.88 27.51
N GLY A 171 4.54 -7.65 28.81
CA GLY A 171 5.80 -7.36 29.50
C GLY A 171 6.73 -8.58 29.47
N LEU A 172 7.96 -8.38 28.99
CA LEU A 172 8.99 -9.43 28.96
C LEU A 172 9.88 -9.37 30.21
N ARG A 173 10.26 -8.15 30.59
CA ARG A 173 11.04 -7.80 31.79
C ARG A 173 10.80 -6.32 32.12
N GLU A 174 11.36 -5.85 33.23
CA GLU A 174 11.27 -4.43 33.62
C GLU A 174 11.74 -3.53 32.46
N GLY A 175 10.90 -2.56 32.07
CA GLY A 175 11.16 -1.62 30.99
C GLY A 175 11.12 -2.21 29.57
N LEU A 176 10.71 -3.47 29.35
CA LEU A 176 10.66 -4.09 28.02
C LEU A 176 9.34 -4.82 27.78
N HIS A 177 8.67 -4.45 26.70
CA HIS A 177 7.39 -5.00 26.26
C HIS A 177 7.47 -5.52 24.83
N ARG A 178 6.73 -6.59 24.53
CA ARG A 178 6.41 -7.01 23.17
C ARG A 178 5.01 -6.53 22.82
N LEU A 179 4.91 -5.64 21.85
CA LEU A 179 3.65 -5.20 21.27
C LEU A 179 3.33 -6.10 20.07
N THR A 180 2.12 -6.63 20.03
CA THR A 180 1.61 -7.44 18.91
C THR A 180 0.40 -6.74 18.30
N VAL A 181 0.45 -6.51 17.00
CA VAL A 181 -0.66 -6.01 16.19
C VAL A 181 -1.08 -7.12 15.23
N ARG A 182 -2.34 -7.55 15.32
CA ARG A 182 -2.92 -8.57 14.45
C ARG A 182 -4.06 -7.96 13.65
N ILE A 183 -3.97 -8.06 12.33
CA ILE A 183 -5.01 -7.62 11.41
C ILE A 183 -5.70 -8.86 10.86
N GLU A 184 -7.02 -8.87 10.90
CA GLU A 184 -7.84 -9.99 10.41
C GLU A 184 -8.93 -9.48 9.47
N ASN A 185 -9.08 -10.16 8.33
CA ASN A 185 -10.16 -9.91 7.39
C ASN A 185 -11.33 -10.87 7.66
N ALA A 186 -12.37 -10.31 8.27
CA ALA A 186 -13.60 -11.01 8.63
C ALA A 186 -14.72 -10.78 7.59
N THR A 187 -14.38 -10.28 6.39
CA THR A 187 -15.36 -10.01 5.34
C THR A 187 -16.06 -11.30 4.94
N PRO A 188 -17.41 -11.36 4.94
CA PRO A 188 -18.12 -12.56 4.50
C PRO A 188 -17.75 -12.93 3.07
N TRP A 189 -17.46 -14.21 2.83
CA TRP A 189 -17.05 -14.73 1.54
C TRP A 189 -17.97 -15.85 1.04
N ARG A 190 -18.39 -15.74 -0.22
CA ARG A 190 -19.19 -16.75 -0.94
C ARG A 190 -18.78 -16.91 -2.41
N GLY A 191 -17.74 -16.22 -2.84
CA GLY A 191 -17.29 -16.25 -4.24
C GLY A 191 -16.43 -17.48 -4.54
N ALA A 192 -16.07 -17.64 -5.81
CA ALA A 192 -15.27 -18.77 -6.29
C ALA A 192 -13.99 -18.35 -7.02
N THR A 193 -13.83 -17.07 -7.36
CA THR A 193 -12.68 -16.57 -8.13
C THR A 193 -11.77 -15.72 -7.27
N ARG A 194 -10.47 -15.79 -7.56
CA ARG A 194 -9.46 -14.94 -6.91
C ARG A 194 -9.73 -13.46 -7.14
N GLU A 195 -10.15 -13.08 -8.35
CA GLU A 195 -10.50 -11.69 -8.68
C GLU A 195 -11.60 -11.14 -7.76
N ALA A 196 -12.67 -11.92 -7.53
CA ALA A 196 -13.73 -11.52 -6.62
C ALA A 196 -13.24 -11.48 -5.16
N ALA A 197 -12.28 -12.33 -4.79
CA ALA A 197 -11.68 -12.33 -3.45
C ALA A 197 -10.87 -11.06 -3.23
N MET A 198 -10.08 -10.64 -4.24
CA MET A 198 -9.28 -9.41 -4.18
C MET A 198 -10.11 -8.17 -3.91
N ARG A 199 -11.33 -8.09 -4.46
CA ARG A 199 -12.26 -6.98 -4.20
C ARG A 199 -12.66 -6.87 -2.73
N ARG A 200 -12.49 -7.94 -1.95
CA ARG A 200 -12.77 -8.03 -0.51
C ARG A 200 -11.51 -8.21 0.33
N THR A 201 -10.32 -7.99 -0.24
CA THR A 201 -9.01 -8.13 0.44
C THR A 201 -8.50 -6.76 0.91
N PHE A 202 -7.89 -6.70 2.10
CA PHE A 202 -7.01 -5.60 2.46
C PHE A 202 -5.71 -5.77 1.66
N CYS A 203 -5.58 -5.05 0.54
CA CYS A 203 -4.44 -5.21 -0.37
C CYS A 203 -3.25 -4.38 0.14
N SER A 204 -2.03 -4.89 0.05
CA SER A 204 -0.83 -4.15 0.49
C SER A 204 -0.98 -3.60 1.91
N THR A 205 -1.26 -4.47 2.88
CA THR A 205 -1.56 -4.05 4.26
C THR A 205 -0.28 -3.68 5.01
N HIS A 206 -0.29 -2.51 5.65
CA HIS A 206 0.82 -1.92 6.38
C HIS A 206 0.38 -1.58 7.81
N THR A 207 1.30 -1.71 8.76
CA THR A 207 1.14 -1.25 10.14
C THR A 207 2.20 -0.21 10.47
N VAL A 208 1.81 0.91 11.04
CA VAL A 208 2.71 1.91 11.62
C VAL A 208 2.52 1.90 13.12
N VAL A 209 3.63 1.84 13.86
CA VAL A 209 3.65 1.91 15.33
C VAL A 209 4.44 3.14 15.72
N GLU A 210 3.82 4.04 16.47
CA GLU A 210 4.46 5.25 16.99
C GLU A 210 4.49 5.18 18.52
N ALA A 211 5.66 5.42 19.11
CA ALA A 211 5.90 5.42 20.54
C ALA A 211 6.20 6.85 21.05
N SER A 212 5.73 7.17 22.24
CA SER A 212 6.04 8.42 22.94
C SER A 212 6.37 8.15 24.40
N GLY A 213 7.55 8.58 24.82
CA GLY A 213 8.10 8.20 26.14
C GLY A 213 8.61 6.77 26.21
N ALA A 214 8.83 6.14 25.05
CA ALA A 214 9.43 4.82 24.88
C ALA A 214 10.21 4.79 23.56
N GLU A 215 11.09 3.81 23.41
CA GLU A 215 11.88 3.57 22.21
C GLU A 215 11.54 2.20 21.61
N LEU A 216 11.37 2.15 20.30
CA LEU A 216 11.20 0.92 19.54
C LEU A 216 12.57 0.29 19.24
N VAL A 217 12.63 -1.03 19.23
CA VAL A 217 13.87 -1.76 18.96
C VAL A 217 13.89 -2.20 17.51
N SER A 218 15.03 -1.98 16.84
CA SER A 218 15.31 -2.63 15.56
C SER A 218 15.23 -4.14 15.71
N LEU A 219 14.46 -4.81 14.83
CA LEU A 219 14.50 -6.27 14.73
C LEU A 219 15.56 -6.75 13.73
N THR A 220 16.05 -5.85 12.87
CA THR A 220 17.06 -6.14 11.84
C THR A 220 18.47 -6.12 12.44
N ASP A 221 18.77 -5.11 13.25
CA ASP A 221 20.04 -4.95 13.97
C ASP A 221 19.77 -4.62 15.46
N PRO A 222 19.26 -5.59 16.24
CA PRO A 222 18.96 -5.37 17.65
C PRO A 222 20.24 -5.19 18.48
N PRO A 223 20.23 -4.34 19.52
CA PRO A 223 21.29 -4.31 20.53
C PRO A 223 21.56 -5.70 21.11
N GLU A 224 22.81 -5.99 21.49
CA GLU A 224 23.25 -7.33 21.90
C GLU A 224 22.37 -7.93 23.01
N GLY A 225 21.96 -7.13 24.00
CA GLY A 225 21.10 -7.54 25.10
C GLY A 225 19.64 -7.82 24.75
N LEU A 226 19.21 -7.52 23.52
CA LEU A 226 17.83 -7.66 23.01
C LEU A 226 17.73 -8.65 21.84
N ARG A 227 18.85 -9.20 21.35
CA ARG A 227 18.88 -10.10 20.20
C ARG A 227 17.96 -11.31 20.37
N ALA A 228 17.98 -11.95 21.53
CA ALA A 228 17.13 -13.11 21.82
C ALA A 228 15.63 -12.73 21.85
N ASP A 229 15.29 -11.55 22.37
CA ASP A 229 13.91 -11.05 22.39
C ASP A 229 13.43 -10.71 20.97
N ALA A 230 14.30 -10.12 20.15
CA ALA A 230 14.00 -9.77 18.76
C ALA A 230 13.83 -11.02 17.88
N GLU A 231 14.68 -12.04 18.04
CA GLU A 231 14.55 -13.34 17.36
C GLU A 231 13.29 -14.11 17.81
N ALA A 232 12.77 -13.81 19.00
CA ALA A 232 11.53 -14.40 19.51
C ALA A 232 10.27 -13.76 18.89
N CYS A 233 10.36 -12.57 18.29
CA CYS A 233 9.25 -11.94 17.60
C CYS A 233 8.78 -12.79 16.40
N ARG A 234 7.48 -12.75 16.13
CA ARG A 234 6.80 -13.51 15.07
C ARG A 234 6.03 -12.56 14.17
N ASN A 235 6.69 -12.13 13.11
CA ASN A 235 6.07 -11.35 12.04
C ASN A 235 5.56 -12.28 10.94
N ARG A 236 4.31 -12.07 10.48
CA ARG A 236 3.64 -12.90 9.46
C ARG A 236 3.11 -12.03 8.34
N GLY A 237 3.63 -12.23 7.13
CA GLY A 237 3.25 -11.46 5.95
C GLY A 237 3.76 -10.01 5.95
N THR A 238 4.72 -9.69 6.83
CA THR A 238 5.21 -8.33 7.05
C THR A 238 6.64 -8.31 7.59
N TRP A 239 7.30 -7.17 7.45
CA TRP A 239 8.67 -6.90 7.82
C TRP A 239 8.76 -5.53 8.54
N PRO A 240 8.80 -5.51 9.89
CA PRO A 240 8.92 -4.26 10.64
C PRO A 240 10.35 -3.71 10.63
N VAL A 241 10.47 -2.42 10.35
CA VAL A 241 11.73 -1.66 10.38
C VAL A 241 11.53 -0.33 11.10
N LEU A 242 12.59 0.19 11.70
CA LEU A 242 12.58 1.56 12.20
C LEU A 242 12.40 2.54 11.04
N ALA A 243 11.61 3.58 11.25
CA ALA A 243 11.34 4.59 10.24
C ALA A 243 11.47 6.00 10.85
N GLY A 244 11.92 6.96 10.05
CA GLY A 244 12.20 8.33 10.49
C GLY A 244 13.64 8.73 10.18
N GLU A 245 14.17 9.68 10.94
CA GLU A 245 15.59 10.05 10.87
C GLU A 245 16.46 8.96 11.52
N GLU A 246 17.66 8.72 11.00
CA GLU A 246 18.57 7.73 11.59
C GLU A 246 18.85 8.05 13.06
N GLY A 247 18.56 7.08 13.93
CA GLY A 247 18.65 7.21 15.39
C GLY A 247 17.33 7.58 16.07
N ASP A 248 16.29 7.99 15.33
CA ASP A 248 14.95 8.16 15.87
C ASP A 248 14.25 6.81 16.04
N ARG A 249 14.08 6.40 17.29
CA ARG A 249 13.47 5.12 17.67
C ARG A 249 11.98 5.25 17.99
N SER A 250 11.33 6.35 17.60
CA SER A 250 9.92 6.58 17.92
C SER A 250 8.95 5.84 17.01
N THR A 251 9.36 5.45 15.79
CA THR A 251 8.44 4.92 14.78
C THR A 251 8.94 3.63 14.12
N ILE A 252 8.02 2.67 13.93
CA ILE A 252 8.21 1.50 13.09
C ILE A 252 7.21 1.52 11.94
N LEU A 253 7.70 1.23 10.73
CA LEU A 253 6.89 0.84 9.58
C LEU A 253 6.99 -0.67 9.39
N SER A 254 5.85 -1.35 9.33
CA SER A 254 5.74 -2.77 9.08
C SER A 254 4.98 -2.99 7.79
N SER A 255 5.71 -3.34 6.73
CA SER A 255 5.22 -3.51 5.36
C SER A 255 5.44 -4.94 4.86
N PRO A 256 4.74 -5.40 3.82
CA PRO A 256 5.01 -6.71 3.20
C PRO A 256 6.29 -6.71 2.35
N ILE A 257 6.99 -5.58 2.28
CA ILE A 257 8.22 -5.38 1.52
C ILE A 257 9.40 -5.43 2.49
N ILE A 258 10.48 -6.12 2.09
CA ILE A 258 11.69 -6.20 2.91
C ILE A 258 12.46 -4.89 2.76
N LEU A 259 12.61 -4.18 3.88
CA LEU A 259 13.32 -2.90 3.96
C LEU A 259 14.47 -3.01 4.95
N SER A 260 15.45 -2.11 4.84
CA SER A 260 16.38 -1.81 5.93
C SER A 260 15.73 -0.85 6.93
N ASP A 261 16.29 -0.75 8.14
CA ASP A 261 15.95 0.35 9.04
C ASP A 261 16.27 1.71 8.40
N TYR A 262 15.47 2.70 8.77
CA TYR A 262 15.51 4.06 8.25
C TYR A 262 15.50 4.08 6.71
N PRO A 263 14.48 3.45 6.09
CA PRO A 263 14.37 3.45 4.64
C PRO A 263 14.31 4.89 4.12
N GLU A 264 15.01 5.13 3.01
CA GLU A 264 15.09 6.45 2.36
C GLU A 264 14.68 6.34 0.90
N ILE A 265 13.84 7.27 0.43
CA ILE A 265 13.66 7.50 -1.00
C ILE A 265 14.95 8.13 -1.51
N ALA A 266 15.48 7.63 -2.64
CA ALA A 266 16.70 8.18 -3.22
C ALA A 266 16.51 9.69 -3.51
N PRO A 267 17.45 10.58 -3.12
CA PRO A 267 17.35 12.02 -3.43
C PRO A 267 17.29 12.33 -4.92
N GLU A 268 17.89 11.46 -5.74
CA GLU A 268 17.87 11.54 -7.20
C GLU A 268 16.55 11.07 -7.80
N SER A 269 15.66 10.48 -6.99
CA SER A 269 14.36 10.03 -7.45
C SER A 269 13.52 11.21 -7.91
N PRO A 270 12.94 11.18 -9.12
CA PRO A 270 12.00 12.20 -9.56
C PRO A 270 10.70 12.13 -8.75
N GLY A 271 10.52 11.11 -7.89
CA GLY A 271 9.42 10.92 -6.94
C GLY A 271 8.99 9.45 -6.90
N ASP A 272 7.89 9.13 -6.22
CA ASP A 272 7.39 7.75 -6.14
C ASP A 272 7.11 7.14 -7.53
N LEU A 273 7.81 6.05 -7.84
CA LEU A 273 7.66 5.23 -9.05
C LEU A 273 7.13 3.82 -8.74
N PHE A 274 6.61 3.59 -7.52
CA PHE A 274 6.21 2.27 -6.99
C PHE A 274 7.37 1.28 -6.80
N ASP A 275 8.56 1.82 -6.50
CA ASP A 275 9.78 1.07 -6.20
C ASP A 275 10.44 1.68 -4.95
N GLY A 276 10.44 0.92 -3.85
CA GLY A 276 10.83 1.34 -2.50
C GLY A 276 12.33 1.59 -2.26
N GLY A 277 13.10 2.01 -3.26
CA GLY A 277 14.43 2.59 -3.03
C GLY A 277 15.55 2.17 -3.97
N GLU A 278 15.34 1.27 -4.94
CA GLU A 278 16.34 0.91 -5.94
C GLU A 278 15.72 0.58 -7.32
N ILE A 279 15.42 1.61 -8.12
CA ILE A 279 15.72 1.74 -9.57
C ILE A 279 15.19 3.12 -10.01
N ASP A 280 16.09 4.03 -10.39
CA ASP A 280 15.65 5.35 -10.85
C ASP A 280 16.21 5.87 -12.18
N GLY A 281 17.29 5.29 -12.73
CA GLY A 281 17.69 5.61 -14.11
C GLY A 281 16.99 4.75 -15.16
N MET A 282 16.97 3.44 -14.94
CA MET A 282 16.56 2.48 -15.97
C MET A 282 15.05 2.43 -16.20
N LEU A 283 14.24 2.55 -15.14
CA LEU A 283 12.78 2.57 -15.26
C LEU A 283 12.31 3.86 -15.97
N VAL A 284 12.87 5.01 -15.61
CA VAL A 284 12.62 6.30 -16.25
C VAL A 284 12.94 6.23 -17.75
N LEU A 285 14.11 5.70 -18.12
CA LEU A 285 14.47 5.52 -19.54
C LEU A 285 13.54 4.56 -20.27
N ASN A 286 13.11 3.49 -19.62
CA ASN A 286 12.16 2.55 -20.20
C ASN A 286 10.78 3.17 -20.42
N ILE A 287 10.31 4.02 -19.50
CA ILE A 287 9.06 4.79 -19.65
C ILE A 287 9.18 5.75 -20.85
N LEU A 288 10.30 6.49 -20.96
CA LEU A 288 10.54 7.41 -22.07
C LEU A 288 10.62 6.68 -23.42
N ALA A 289 11.11 5.44 -23.43
CA ALA A 289 11.23 4.59 -24.61
C ALA A 289 9.93 3.89 -25.04
N LEU A 290 8.84 4.00 -24.27
CA LEU A 290 7.52 3.51 -24.69
C LEU A 290 7.08 4.19 -25.99
N THR A 291 6.34 3.44 -26.81
CA THR A 291 5.69 4.00 -28.01
C THR A 291 4.59 4.98 -27.63
N ASP A 292 4.20 5.86 -28.56
CA ASP A 292 3.11 6.83 -28.32
C ASP A 292 1.78 6.13 -27.96
N GLU A 293 1.51 4.95 -28.54
CA GLU A 293 0.34 4.13 -28.21
C GLU A 293 0.41 3.57 -26.79
N GLU A 294 1.57 3.07 -26.37
CA GLU A 294 1.76 2.56 -25.00
C GLU A 294 1.69 3.69 -23.95
N LYS A 295 2.22 4.87 -24.27
CA LYS A 295 2.09 6.06 -23.42
C LYS A 295 0.64 6.53 -23.31
N ALA A 296 -0.11 6.51 -24.41
CA ALA A 296 -1.54 6.81 -24.38
C ALA A 296 -2.30 5.80 -23.50
N GLU A 297 -2.03 4.51 -23.63
CA GLU A 297 -2.65 3.49 -22.78
C GLU A 297 -2.33 3.70 -21.29
N MET A 298 -1.06 3.99 -20.95
CA MET A 298 -0.63 4.28 -19.58
C MET A 298 -1.32 5.52 -19.00
N ARG A 299 -1.53 6.56 -19.84
CA ARG A 299 -2.24 7.80 -19.48
C ARG A 299 -3.73 7.54 -19.24
N ASP A 300 -4.36 6.69 -20.03
CA ASP A 300 -5.81 6.46 -20.00
C ASP A 300 -6.25 5.40 -18.96
N SER A 301 -5.32 4.57 -18.49
CA SER A 301 -5.62 3.42 -17.62
C SER A 301 -5.81 3.82 -16.15
N ASP A 302 -4.78 4.31 -15.48
CA ASP A 302 -4.80 4.54 -14.03
C ASP A 302 -4.30 5.97 -13.70
N PRO A 303 -4.98 6.73 -12.82
CA PRO A 303 -4.52 8.06 -12.43
C PRO A 303 -3.09 8.08 -11.88
N LYS A 304 -2.66 7.05 -11.16
CA LYS A 304 -1.32 6.98 -10.60
C LYS A 304 -0.27 6.70 -11.67
N THR A 305 -0.55 5.82 -12.63
CA THR A 305 0.38 5.56 -13.74
C THR A 305 0.46 6.77 -14.68
N ARG A 306 -0.64 7.52 -14.85
CA ARG A 306 -0.63 8.82 -15.53
C ARG A 306 0.32 9.81 -14.86
N GLU A 307 0.23 9.96 -13.54
CA GLU A 307 1.11 10.85 -12.78
C GLU A 307 2.59 10.49 -12.99
N ILE A 308 2.93 9.20 -12.94
CA ILE A 308 4.29 8.70 -13.21
C ILE A 308 4.76 9.06 -14.63
N LEU A 309 3.91 8.87 -15.65
CA LEU A 309 4.23 9.21 -17.03
C LEU A 309 4.47 10.71 -17.19
N GLU A 310 3.54 11.54 -16.71
CA GLU A 310 3.61 12.99 -16.82
C GLU A 310 4.85 13.56 -16.11
N ARG A 311 5.17 13.02 -14.93
CA ARG A 311 6.37 13.40 -14.19
C ARG A 311 7.65 13.02 -14.95
N THR A 312 7.68 11.83 -15.54
CA THR A 312 8.81 11.33 -16.33
C THR A 312 9.01 12.15 -17.61
N GLU A 313 7.94 12.51 -18.31
CA GLU A 313 7.98 13.34 -19.53
C GLU A 313 8.39 14.80 -19.25
N ALA A 314 8.21 15.27 -18.01
CA ALA A 314 8.59 16.62 -17.59
C ALA A 314 10.05 16.77 -17.18
N LEU A 315 10.82 15.68 -17.04
CA LEU A 315 12.21 15.74 -16.61
C LEU A 315 13.10 16.47 -17.61
N SER A 316 13.95 17.37 -17.09
CA SER A 316 14.99 18.04 -17.86
C SER A 316 16.16 17.09 -18.17
N ASN A 317 16.98 17.45 -19.17
CA ASN A 317 18.19 16.70 -19.49
C ASN A 317 19.19 16.66 -18.32
N GLU A 318 19.22 17.70 -17.48
CA GLU A 318 20.10 17.75 -16.31
C GLU A 318 19.66 16.75 -15.23
N GLU A 319 18.36 16.68 -14.95
CA GLU A 319 17.77 15.70 -14.04
C GLU A 319 17.94 14.26 -14.57
N LEU A 320 17.75 14.04 -15.88
CA LEU A 320 18.01 12.73 -16.49
C LEU A 320 19.49 12.31 -16.36
N MET A 321 20.44 13.25 -16.43
CA MET A 321 21.86 12.96 -16.27
C MET A 321 22.23 12.65 -14.81
N SER A 322 21.58 13.26 -13.82
CA SER A 322 21.83 12.95 -12.40
C SER A 322 21.38 11.54 -12.01
N LEU A 323 20.40 10.96 -12.70
CA LEU A 323 19.95 9.57 -12.50
C LEU A 323 21.02 8.50 -12.82
N HIS A 324 22.07 8.85 -13.57
CA HIS A 324 23.13 7.92 -14.00
C HIS A 324 24.32 7.84 -13.03
N GLY A 325 24.37 8.68 -12.00
CA GLY A 325 25.63 9.02 -11.30
C GLY A 325 25.92 8.33 -9.96
N ALA A 326 24.96 7.68 -9.30
CA ALA A 326 25.13 7.21 -7.93
C ALA A 326 25.27 5.69 -7.84
N VAL A 327 26.50 5.17 -7.94
CA VAL A 327 26.82 3.82 -7.47
C VAL A 327 26.76 3.85 -5.93
N ARG A 328 25.75 3.22 -5.32
CA ARG A 328 25.73 3.02 -3.87
C ARG A 328 26.79 2.00 -3.49
N ASP A 329 27.62 2.34 -2.50
CA ASP A 329 28.52 1.39 -1.86
C ASP A 329 27.69 0.24 -1.26
N LEU A 330 27.87 -0.96 -1.80
CA LEU A 330 27.34 -2.20 -1.23
C LEU A 330 27.92 -2.35 0.19
N ARG A 331 27.21 -1.91 1.22
CA ARG A 331 27.57 -2.21 2.60
C ARG A 331 27.35 -3.70 2.81
N VAL A 332 28.45 -4.44 2.90
CA VAL A 332 28.46 -5.86 3.23
C VAL A 332 27.87 -6.02 4.63
N VAL A 333 26.67 -6.61 4.70
CA VAL A 333 26.09 -7.13 5.94
C VAL A 333 27.10 -8.11 6.54
N ARG A 334 27.62 -7.80 7.73
CA ARG A 334 28.60 -8.63 8.43
C ARG A 334 27.96 -9.48 9.51
#